data_AF-A0A645E932-F1
#
_entry.id   AF-A0A645E932-F1
#
_cell.length_a   1.000
_cell.length_b   1.000
_cell.length_c   1.000
_cell.angle_alpha   90.00
_cell.angle_beta   90.00
_cell.angle_gamma   90.00
#
_symmetry.space_group_name_H-M   'P 1'
#
loop_
_entity.id
_entity.type
_entity.pdbx_description
1 polymer ?
#
loop_
_entity_poly.entity_id
_entity_poly.type
_entity_poly.pdbx_seq_one_letter_code
_entity_poly.pdbx_strand_id
1 'polypeptide(L)'
;MRATTLHIRHELLAKPGTKISEITEIYSHEQAIGQCSRYLTGLNGKVKITPCANTAIAAKMVAEGINPHAAAISSHPCAELYGLSVLKDDIQDSDNNYTRFICIAKNPVIYAGANRISLILDCKNEPGALNAILSKISAYGVNTSKLESCPVTGRNFEFIFFFDLDASVREPGVLALLEELERTSESFTFLGNYSVV
;
A
#
# COMPACT_ATOMS: atom_id res chain seq x y z
N MET A 1 -15.27 -7.32 -3.95
CA MET A 1 -14.13 -6.39 -3.71
C MET A 1 -13.67 -5.80 -5.04
N ARG A 2 -12.82 -4.77 -5.03
CA ARG A 2 -12.03 -4.28 -6.17
C ARG A 2 -10.65 -3.87 -5.68
N ALA A 3 -9.64 -3.89 -6.54
CA ALA A 3 -8.34 -3.31 -6.21
C ALA A 3 -7.93 -2.27 -7.24
N THR A 4 -7.16 -1.29 -6.81
CA THR A 4 -6.52 -0.33 -7.72
C THR A 4 -5.13 0.03 -7.22
N THR A 5 -4.27 0.45 -8.12
CA THR A 5 -2.89 0.83 -7.81
C THR A 5 -2.70 2.31 -8.10
N LEU A 6 -2.34 3.08 -7.07
CA LEU A 6 -2.11 4.52 -7.20
C LEU A 6 -0.61 4.81 -7.20
N HIS A 7 -0.19 5.63 -8.16
CA HIS A 7 1.15 6.20 -8.19
C HIS A 7 1.29 7.25 -7.08
N ILE A 8 2.29 7.09 -6.22
CA ILE A 8 2.54 7.99 -5.10
C ILE A 8 3.63 8.96 -5.50
N ARG A 9 3.25 10.24 -5.61
CA ARG A 9 4.16 11.36 -5.86
C ARG A 9 4.21 12.25 -4.64
N HIS A 10 5.42 12.73 -4.35
CA HIS A 10 5.66 13.70 -3.29
C HIS A 10 5.94 15.05 -3.92
N GLU A 11 5.23 16.05 -3.43
CA GLU A 11 5.35 17.44 -3.86
C GLU A 11 5.72 18.32 -2.66
N LEU A 12 6.51 19.36 -2.93
CA LEU A 12 6.80 20.40 -1.96
C LEU A 12 5.74 21.50 -2.04
N LEU A 13 4.88 21.58 -1.03
CA LEU A 13 3.75 22.50 -0.96
C LEU A 13 4.05 23.66 -0.01
N ALA A 14 3.72 24.88 -0.40
CA ALA A 14 3.82 26.07 0.47
C ALA A 14 2.65 27.02 0.24
N LYS A 15 2.57 28.10 1.03
CA LYS A 15 1.55 29.12 0.82
C LYS A 15 1.72 29.79 -0.56
N PRO A 16 0.62 30.20 -1.22
CA PRO A 16 0.70 30.92 -2.47
C PRO A 16 1.60 32.15 -2.38
N GLY A 17 2.50 32.29 -3.35
CA GLY A 17 3.48 33.39 -3.41
C GLY A 17 4.80 33.15 -2.70
N THR A 18 4.93 32.11 -1.87
CA THR A 18 6.21 31.74 -1.24
C THR A 18 7.19 31.23 -2.30
N LYS A 19 8.45 31.68 -2.24
CA LYS A 19 9.52 31.19 -3.12
C LYS A 19 10.30 30.07 -2.46
N ILE A 20 10.83 29.14 -3.26
CA ILE A 20 11.67 28.04 -2.76
C ILE A 20 12.89 28.51 -1.96
N SER A 21 13.47 29.66 -2.34
CA SER A 21 14.61 30.28 -1.65
C SER A 21 14.27 30.84 -0.26
N GLU A 22 12.99 31.03 0.03
CA GLU A 22 12.49 31.57 1.30
C GLU A 22 12.17 30.46 2.30
N ILE A 23 12.17 29.19 1.89
CA ILE A 23 11.81 28.07 2.76
C ILE A 23 12.89 27.84 3.81
N THR A 24 12.47 27.84 5.08
CA THR A 24 13.34 27.59 6.25
C THR A 24 13.01 26.29 6.96
N GLU A 25 11.78 25.79 6.80
CA GLU A 25 11.29 24.60 7.49
C GLU A 25 10.46 23.72 6.55
N ILE A 26 10.66 22.40 6.63
CA ILE A 26 9.88 21.41 5.90
C ILE A 26 9.26 20.41 6.86
N TYR A 27 7.97 20.15 6.68
CA TYR A 27 7.17 19.25 7.51
C TYR A 27 6.66 18.06 6.69
N SER A 28 6.73 16.84 7.22
CA SER A 28 6.08 15.66 6.61
C SER A 28 6.13 14.43 7.50
N HIS A 29 5.55 13.33 7.06
CA HIS A 29 5.70 12.03 7.70
C HIS A 29 7.12 11.47 7.52
N GLU A 30 7.65 10.72 8.49
CA GLU A 30 9.01 10.15 8.44
C GLU A 30 9.27 9.33 7.16
N GLN A 31 8.29 8.54 6.73
CA GLN A 31 8.41 7.77 5.49
C GLN A 31 8.54 8.67 4.25
N ALA A 32 7.79 9.77 4.17
CA ALA A 32 7.88 10.69 3.03
C ALA A 32 9.20 11.47 3.05
N ILE A 33 9.69 11.85 4.23
CA ILE A 33 11.02 12.44 4.43
C ILE A 33 12.10 11.48 3.92
N GLY A 34 12.04 10.21 4.35
CA GLY A 34 12.99 9.18 3.91
C GLY A 34 12.91 8.92 2.40
N GLN A 35 11.71 8.97 1.81
CA GLN A 35 11.52 8.82 0.37
C GLN A 35 11.96 10.04 -0.45
N CYS A 36 12.24 11.19 0.15
CA CYS A 36 12.72 12.40 -0.53
C CYS A 36 14.13 12.81 -0.08
N SER A 37 14.91 11.85 0.43
CA SER A 37 16.16 12.13 1.14
C SER A 37 17.22 12.82 0.29
N ARG A 38 17.32 12.49 -1.01
CA ARG A 38 18.28 13.12 -1.93
C ARG A 38 17.94 14.58 -2.16
N TYR A 39 16.65 14.87 -2.38
CA TYR A 39 16.17 16.24 -2.53
C TYR A 39 16.48 17.08 -1.28
N LEU A 40 16.17 16.54 -0.10
CA LEU A 40 16.39 17.22 1.18
C LEU A 40 17.87 17.46 1.48
N THR A 41 18.74 16.49 1.17
CA THR A 41 20.20 16.63 1.34
C THR A 41 20.77 17.72 0.44
N GLY A 42 20.22 17.89 -0.78
CA GLY A 42 20.58 18.96 -1.71
C GLY A 42 20.31 20.38 -1.20
N LEU A 43 19.54 20.54 -0.11
CA LEU A 43 19.29 21.84 0.55
C LEU A 43 20.45 22.26 1.49
N ASN A 44 21.51 21.45 1.59
CA ASN A 44 22.75 21.74 2.32
C ASN A 44 22.54 22.14 3.79
N GLY A 45 21.53 21.55 4.46
CA GLY A 45 21.25 21.79 5.88
C GLY A 45 20.70 23.18 6.22
N LYS A 46 20.37 24.01 5.21
CA LYS A 46 19.78 25.34 5.43
C LYS A 46 18.33 25.31 5.89
N VAL A 47 17.68 24.15 5.75
CA VAL A 47 16.26 23.95 5.99
C VAL A 47 16.08 22.91 7.09
N LYS A 48 15.32 23.26 8.13
CA LYS A 48 14.99 22.35 9.23
C LYS A 48 13.90 21.37 8.79
N ILE A 49 14.14 20.08 8.97
CA ILE A 49 13.16 19.03 8.64
C ILE A 49 12.48 18.57 9.93
N THR A 50 11.14 18.60 9.96
CA THR A 50 10.34 18.27 11.15
C THR A 50 9.34 17.15 10.83
N PRO A 51 9.49 15.95 11.42
CA PRO A 51 8.51 14.88 11.30
C PRO A 51 7.13 15.26 11.86
N CYS A 52 6.08 14.73 11.23
CA CYS A 52 4.68 14.91 11.56
C CYS A 52 3.94 13.56 11.54
N ALA A 53 2.74 13.53 12.12
CA ALA A 53 1.92 12.32 12.22
C ALA A 53 1.50 11.75 10.84
N ASN A 54 1.23 12.60 9.85
CA ASN A 54 1.05 12.19 8.46
C ASN A 54 1.30 13.37 7.49
N THR A 55 1.38 13.07 6.19
CA THR A 55 1.65 14.04 5.12
C THR A 55 0.53 15.07 4.94
N ALA A 56 -0.73 14.68 5.14
CA ALA A 56 -1.87 15.59 5.02
C ALA A 56 -1.95 16.60 6.18
N ILE A 57 -1.61 16.17 7.41
CA ILE A 57 -1.49 17.04 8.58
C ILE A 57 -0.37 18.06 8.37
N ALA A 58 0.77 17.65 7.82
CA ALA A 58 1.86 18.58 7.51
C ALA A 58 1.41 19.68 6.54
N ALA A 59 0.70 19.32 5.46
CA ALA A 59 0.13 20.29 4.52
C ALA A 59 -0.87 21.23 5.22
N LYS A 60 -1.78 20.67 6.03
CA LYS A 60 -2.74 21.46 6.81
C LYS A 60 -2.06 22.48 7.73
N MET A 61 -1.02 22.09 8.46
CA MET A 61 -0.26 22.96 9.36
C MET A 61 0.38 24.15 8.62
N VAL A 62 0.93 23.89 7.42
CA VAL A 62 1.48 24.95 6.56
C VAL A 62 0.38 25.91 6.10
N ALA A 63 -0.79 25.38 5.69
CA ALA A 63 -1.92 26.20 5.28
C ALA A 63 -2.45 27.08 6.43
N GLU A 64 -2.61 26.51 7.62
CA GLU A 64 -3.03 27.20 8.85
C GLU A 64 -2.00 28.24 9.33
N GLY A 65 -0.79 28.22 8.79
CA GLY A 65 0.21 29.28 8.99
C GLY A 65 1.13 29.06 10.18
N ILE A 66 1.55 27.83 10.42
CA ILE A 66 2.58 27.52 11.43
C ILE A 66 3.82 28.41 11.31
N ASN A 67 4.25 28.72 10.09
CA ASN A 67 5.34 29.66 9.78
C ASN A 67 5.15 30.17 8.32
N PRO A 68 5.33 31.48 8.03
CA PRO A 68 5.27 32.02 6.66
C PRO A 68 6.23 31.37 5.64
N HIS A 69 7.32 30.79 6.14
CA HIS A 69 8.41 30.18 5.37
C HIS A 69 8.45 28.64 5.50
N ALA A 70 7.36 28.05 5.98
CA ALA A 70 7.23 26.60 6.03
C ALA A 70 6.73 26.03 4.69
N ALA A 71 7.23 24.85 4.36
CA ALA A 71 6.69 23.99 3.32
C ALA A 71 6.34 22.60 3.89
N ALA A 72 5.53 21.85 3.17
CA ALA A 72 5.18 20.48 3.48
C ALA A 72 5.55 19.56 2.32
N ILE A 73 6.07 18.37 2.62
CA ILE A 73 6.11 17.29 1.63
C ILE A 73 4.78 16.54 1.73
N SER A 74 3.99 16.56 0.66
CA SER A 74 2.67 15.92 0.65
C SER A 74 2.23 15.50 -0.75
N SER A 75 1.01 14.98 -0.87
CA SER A 75 0.42 14.58 -2.14
C SER A 75 -0.26 15.76 -2.83
N HIS A 76 -0.35 15.69 -4.17
CA HIS A 76 -1.01 16.71 -4.99
C HIS A 76 -2.43 17.08 -4.53
N PRO A 77 -3.31 16.14 -4.14
CA PRO A 77 -4.65 16.49 -3.65
C PRO A 77 -4.65 17.38 -2.40
N CYS A 78 -3.57 17.36 -1.59
CA CYS A 78 -3.46 18.26 -0.44
C CYS A 78 -3.22 19.72 -0.85
N ALA A 79 -2.63 19.97 -2.03
CA ALA A 79 -2.45 21.33 -2.54
C ALA A 79 -3.82 21.99 -2.80
N GLU A 80 -4.69 21.29 -3.53
CA GLU A 80 -6.04 21.76 -3.80
C GLU A 80 -6.90 21.83 -2.52
N LEU A 81 -6.88 20.77 -1.71
CA LEU A 81 -7.69 20.68 -0.49
C LEU A 81 -7.41 21.81 0.51
N TYR A 82 -6.14 22.21 0.64
CA TYR A 82 -5.71 23.22 1.63
C TYR A 82 -5.33 24.58 1.01
N GLY A 83 -5.53 24.76 -0.31
CA GLY A 83 -5.21 26.01 -0.99
C GLY A 83 -3.73 26.37 -1.00
N LEU A 84 -2.86 25.35 -1.09
CA LEU A 84 -1.40 25.52 -1.18
C LEU A 84 -0.95 25.55 -2.64
N SER A 85 0.24 26.09 -2.88
CA SER A 85 0.93 26.07 -4.16
C SER A 85 2.04 25.03 -4.17
N VAL A 86 2.16 24.31 -5.29
CA VAL A 86 3.26 23.39 -5.56
C VAL A 86 4.50 24.21 -5.91
N LEU A 87 5.53 24.15 -5.07
CA LEU A 87 6.82 24.79 -5.34
C LEU A 87 7.73 23.90 -6.18
N LYS A 88 7.61 22.58 -5.99
CA LYS A 88 8.34 21.58 -6.73
C LYS A 88 7.59 20.25 -6.69
N ASP A 89 7.52 19.58 -7.82
CA ASP A 89 6.98 18.24 -7.98
C ASP A 89 8.09 17.19 -8.07
N ASP A 90 7.67 15.92 -8.02
CA ASP A 90 8.52 14.74 -8.23
C ASP A 90 9.85 14.78 -7.43
N ILE A 91 9.75 15.13 -6.14
CA ILE A 91 10.91 15.24 -5.24
C ILE A 91 11.30 13.92 -4.56
N GLN A 92 10.55 12.85 -4.85
CA GLN A 92 10.87 11.50 -4.38
C GLN A 92 12.14 10.94 -5.01
N ASP A 93 12.81 10.05 -4.27
CA ASP A 93 14.03 9.38 -4.68
C ASP A 93 13.77 8.30 -5.76
N SER A 94 12.56 7.74 -5.80
CA SER A 94 12.16 6.67 -6.74
C SER A 94 10.84 7.00 -7.39
N ASP A 95 10.81 6.97 -8.72
CA ASP A 95 9.59 7.14 -9.52
C ASP A 95 8.70 5.88 -9.49
N ASN A 96 9.23 4.74 -9.06
CA ASN A 96 8.49 3.49 -8.95
C ASN A 96 7.91 3.32 -7.54
N ASN A 97 7.05 4.26 -7.13
CA ASN A 97 6.37 4.21 -5.84
C ASN A 97 4.86 4.07 -6.05
N TYR A 98 4.32 2.91 -5.74
CA TYR A 98 2.91 2.60 -5.92
C TYR A 98 2.31 2.00 -4.66
N THR A 99 1.10 2.40 -4.33
CA THR A 99 0.32 1.80 -3.25
C THR A 99 -0.90 1.11 -3.85
N ARG A 100 -1.04 -0.20 -3.56
CA ARG A 100 -2.21 -0.99 -3.93
C ARG A 100 -3.30 -0.82 -2.86
N PHE A 101 -4.46 -0.33 -3.27
CA PHE A 101 -5.65 -0.22 -2.43
C PHE A 101 -6.64 -1.33 -2.76
N ILE A 102 -7.35 -1.81 -1.73
CA ILE A 102 -8.43 -2.79 -1.88
C ILE A 102 -9.71 -2.18 -1.33
N CYS A 103 -10.74 -2.09 -2.17
CA CYS A 103 -12.09 -1.71 -1.79
C CYS A 103 -12.86 -2.96 -1.35
N ILE A 104 -13.24 -2.98 -0.07
CA ILE A 104 -13.97 -4.08 0.56
C ILE A 104 -15.45 -3.72 0.75
N ALA A 105 -16.31 -4.74 0.77
CA ALA A 105 -17.74 -4.60 0.97
C ALA A 105 -18.20 -5.59 2.02
N LYS A 106 -19.25 -5.25 2.78
CA LYS A 106 -19.81 -6.11 3.83
C LYS A 106 -20.33 -7.44 3.27
N ASN A 107 -21.03 -7.38 2.14
CA ASN A 107 -21.60 -8.56 1.50
C ASN A 107 -20.69 -9.01 0.34
N PRO A 108 -20.51 -10.33 0.13
CA PRO A 108 -19.77 -10.85 -1.01
C PRO A 108 -20.41 -10.43 -2.33
N VAL A 109 -19.61 -9.80 -3.19
CA VAL A 109 -20.01 -9.44 -4.56
C VAL A 109 -18.83 -9.69 -5.49
N ILE A 110 -19.08 -10.45 -6.56
CA ILE A 110 -18.11 -10.78 -7.61
C ILE A 110 -18.52 -10.04 -8.89
N TYR A 111 -17.80 -8.97 -9.21
CA TYR A 111 -18.02 -8.17 -10.41
C TYR A 111 -17.48 -8.88 -11.66
N ALA A 112 -17.97 -8.47 -12.84
CA ALA A 112 -17.40 -8.92 -14.11
C ALA A 112 -15.92 -8.51 -14.22
N GLY A 113 -15.10 -9.37 -14.82
CA GLY A 113 -13.65 -9.17 -14.93
C GLY A 113 -12.85 -9.49 -13.67
N ALA A 114 -13.47 -10.11 -12.65
CA ALA A 114 -12.75 -10.56 -11.47
C ALA A 114 -11.75 -11.66 -11.81
N ASN A 115 -10.46 -11.36 -11.65
CA ASN A 115 -9.31 -12.17 -12.05
C ASN A 115 -8.29 -12.38 -10.93
N ARG A 116 -8.64 -11.96 -9.70
CA ARG A 116 -7.81 -12.16 -8.51
C ARG A 116 -8.63 -12.75 -7.38
N ILE A 117 -8.11 -13.76 -6.71
CA ILE A 117 -8.69 -14.33 -5.49
C ILE A 117 -7.73 -14.06 -4.34
N SER A 118 -8.23 -13.52 -3.23
CA SER A 118 -7.44 -13.42 -1.99
C SER A 118 -7.94 -14.43 -0.95
N LEU A 119 -7.01 -15.12 -0.32
CA LEU A 119 -7.27 -16.14 0.71
C LEU A 119 -6.40 -15.89 1.94
N ILE A 120 -6.89 -16.32 3.09
CA ILE A 120 -6.05 -16.59 4.27
C ILE A 120 -6.11 -18.10 4.49
N LEU A 121 -4.94 -18.73 4.52
CA LEU A 121 -4.77 -20.14 4.82
C LEU A 121 -3.82 -20.25 6.01
N ASP A 122 -4.02 -21.24 6.86
CA ASP A 122 -2.94 -21.73 7.72
C ASP A 122 -2.50 -23.12 7.24
N CYS A 123 -1.41 -23.58 7.84
CA CYS A 123 -0.95 -24.95 7.71
C CYS A 123 -0.22 -25.35 8.98
N LYS A 124 -0.09 -26.65 9.19
CA LYS A 124 0.74 -27.21 10.27
C LYS A 124 2.15 -26.64 10.20
N ASN A 125 2.75 -26.40 11.37
CA ASN A 125 4.15 -26.02 11.47
C ASN A 125 5.06 -27.26 11.36
N GLU A 126 5.05 -27.90 10.19
CA GLU A 126 5.86 -29.08 9.88
C GLU A 126 6.51 -28.98 8.48
N PRO A 127 7.65 -29.65 8.25
CA PRO A 127 8.33 -29.61 6.96
C PRO A 127 7.40 -30.01 5.80
N GLY A 128 7.30 -29.16 4.79
CA GLY A 128 6.54 -29.42 3.57
C GLY A 128 5.07 -29.01 3.61
N ALA A 129 4.52 -28.56 4.75
CA ALA A 129 3.12 -28.17 4.86
C ALA A 129 2.71 -27.05 3.88
N LEU A 130 3.46 -25.95 3.85
CA LEU A 130 3.24 -24.86 2.88
C LEU A 130 3.49 -25.31 1.43
N ASN A 131 4.49 -26.18 1.22
CA ASN A 131 4.77 -26.72 -0.11
C ASN A 131 3.61 -27.56 -0.65
N ALA A 132 2.90 -28.30 0.21
CA ALA A 132 1.72 -29.06 -0.19
C ALA A 132 0.61 -28.15 -0.73
N ILE A 133 0.38 -27.00 -0.10
CA ILE A 133 -0.56 -25.96 -0.57
C ILE A 133 -0.12 -25.40 -1.92
N LEU A 134 1.14 -24.97 -2.04
CA LEU A 134 1.68 -24.39 -3.28
C LEU A 134 1.68 -25.37 -4.45
N SER A 135 1.97 -26.66 -4.17
CA SER A 135 1.96 -27.72 -5.18
C SER A 135 0.57 -27.93 -5.76
N LYS A 136 -0.48 -27.83 -4.93
CA LYS A 136 -1.87 -27.91 -5.40
C LYS A 136 -2.22 -26.72 -6.30
N ILE A 137 -1.93 -25.49 -5.87
CA ILE A 137 -2.16 -24.29 -6.69
C ILE A 137 -1.46 -24.43 -8.06
N SER A 138 -0.20 -24.87 -8.04
CA SER A 138 0.60 -25.10 -9.25
C SER A 138 0.04 -26.21 -10.15
N ALA A 139 -0.50 -27.29 -9.59
CA ALA A 139 -1.10 -28.39 -10.35
C ALA A 139 -2.34 -27.96 -11.16
N TYR A 140 -3.06 -26.93 -10.71
CA TYR A 140 -4.16 -26.31 -11.46
C TYR A 140 -3.68 -25.21 -12.43
N GLY A 141 -2.37 -24.96 -12.52
CA GLY A 141 -1.81 -23.93 -13.39
C GLY A 141 -2.12 -22.49 -12.95
N VAL A 142 -2.48 -22.28 -11.68
CA VAL A 142 -2.84 -20.96 -11.14
C VAL A 142 -1.60 -20.25 -10.63
N ASN A 143 -1.39 -19.00 -11.05
CA ASN A 143 -0.27 -18.19 -10.57
C ASN A 143 -0.57 -17.61 -9.17
N THR A 144 0.45 -17.59 -8.30
CA THR A 144 0.38 -16.93 -6.98
C THR A 144 1.08 -15.58 -7.07
N SER A 145 0.31 -14.48 -7.09
CA SER A 145 0.84 -13.12 -7.21
C SER A 145 1.20 -12.48 -5.87
N LYS A 146 0.77 -13.07 -4.75
CA LYS A 146 1.17 -12.67 -3.40
C LYS A 146 1.21 -13.87 -2.48
N LEU A 147 2.27 -13.97 -1.68
CA LEU A 147 2.39 -14.89 -0.56
C LEU A 147 3.10 -14.17 0.60
N GLU A 148 2.40 -13.96 1.71
CA GLU A 148 2.95 -13.34 2.91
C GLU A 148 2.59 -14.17 4.14
N SER A 149 3.58 -14.49 4.97
CA SER A 149 3.35 -15.08 6.28
C SER A 149 3.10 -13.99 7.32
N CYS A 150 2.15 -14.25 8.22
CA CYS A 150 1.84 -13.37 9.35
C CYS A 150 1.75 -14.22 10.63
N PRO A 151 2.53 -13.90 11.68
CA PRO A 151 2.49 -14.64 12.92
C PRO A 151 1.16 -14.44 13.65
N VAL A 152 0.60 -15.51 14.20
CA VAL A 152 -0.63 -15.43 14.99
C VAL A 152 -0.31 -14.90 16.39
N THR A 153 -0.91 -13.77 16.75
CA THR A 153 -0.65 -13.14 18.06
C THR A 153 -1.15 -14.05 19.19
N GLY A 154 -0.28 -14.30 20.18
CA GLY A 154 -0.61 -15.13 21.34
C GLY A 154 -0.47 -16.64 21.15
N ARG A 155 0.02 -17.09 19.99
CA ARG A 155 0.35 -18.50 19.73
C ARG A 155 1.82 -18.64 19.33
N ASN A 156 2.47 -19.70 19.82
CA ASN A 156 3.89 -19.92 19.57
C ASN A 156 4.08 -20.64 18.22
N PHE A 157 4.81 -20.00 17.31
CA PHE A 157 5.22 -20.59 16.02
C PHE A 157 4.06 -21.01 15.10
N GLU A 158 2.90 -20.36 15.24
CA GLU A 158 1.79 -20.49 14.30
C GLU A 158 1.73 -19.29 13.36
N PHE A 159 1.53 -19.57 12.08
CA PHE A 159 1.48 -18.57 11.02
C PHE A 159 0.21 -18.76 10.20
N ILE A 160 -0.42 -17.64 9.87
CA ILE A 160 -1.36 -17.57 8.76
C ILE A 160 -0.63 -17.05 7.53
N PHE A 161 -1.12 -17.42 6.35
CA PHE A 161 -0.56 -17.05 5.07
C PHE A 161 -1.62 -16.33 4.25
N PHE A 162 -1.29 -15.13 3.80
CA PHE A 162 -2.08 -14.38 2.84
C PHE A 162 -1.67 -14.76 1.43
N PHE A 163 -2.62 -15.23 0.65
CA PHE A 163 -2.44 -15.55 -0.76
C PHE A 163 -3.23 -14.59 -1.64
N ASP A 164 -2.62 -14.12 -2.73
CA ASP A 164 -3.34 -13.66 -3.91
C ASP A 164 -3.08 -14.63 -5.06
N LEU A 165 -4.14 -15.13 -5.67
CA LEU A 165 -4.11 -16.01 -6.82
C LEU A 165 -4.63 -15.27 -8.06
N ASP A 166 -3.95 -15.41 -9.19
CA ASP A 166 -4.43 -14.88 -10.47
C ASP A 166 -5.40 -15.87 -11.09
N ALA A 167 -6.65 -15.80 -10.65
CA ALA A 167 -7.73 -16.70 -11.05
C ALA A 167 -9.11 -16.06 -10.83
N SER A 168 -10.10 -16.63 -11.49
CA SER A 168 -11.52 -16.33 -11.26
C SER A 168 -12.25 -17.56 -10.74
N VAL A 169 -13.19 -17.39 -9.80
CA VAL A 169 -14.05 -18.53 -9.37
C VAL A 169 -14.95 -19.04 -10.50
N ARG A 170 -15.03 -18.30 -11.60
CA ARG A 170 -15.78 -18.65 -12.81
C ARG A 170 -14.95 -19.49 -13.79
N GLU A 171 -13.64 -19.58 -13.60
CA GLU A 171 -12.78 -20.40 -14.44
C GLU A 171 -12.95 -21.90 -14.11
N PRO A 172 -12.92 -22.78 -15.12
CA PRO A 172 -13.00 -24.22 -14.89
C PRO A 172 -11.90 -24.70 -13.94
N GLY A 173 -12.25 -25.54 -12.96
CA GLY A 173 -11.32 -26.13 -12.01
C GLY A 173 -10.96 -25.25 -10.80
N VAL A 174 -11.17 -23.93 -10.83
CA VAL A 174 -10.81 -23.05 -9.71
C VAL A 174 -11.64 -23.35 -8.45
N LEU A 175 -12.94 -23.65 -8.58
CA LEU A 175 -13.74 -24.06 -7.42
C LEU A 175 -13.23 -25.37 -6.81
N ALA A 176 -12.84 -26.35 -7.63
CA ALA A 176 -12.26 -27.60 -7.14
C ALA A 176 -10.91 -27.37 -6.43
N LEU A 177 -10.06 -26.47 -6.96
CA LEU A 177 -8.84 -26.03 -6.27
C LEU A 177 -9.18 -25.43 -4.90
N LEU A 178 -10.15 -24.51 -4.81
CA LEU A 178 -10.52 -23.88 -3.54
C LEU A 178 -11.02 -24.90 -2.52
N GLU A 179 -11.85 -25.86 -2.92
CA GLU A 179 -12.29 -26.96 -2.06
C GLU A 179 -11.14 -27.87 -1.62
N GLU A 180 -10.14 -28.07 -2.47
CA GLU A 180 -8.97 -28.87 -2.13
C GLU A 180 -8.05 -28.16 -1.13
N LEU A 181 -7.90 -26.84 -1.28
CA LEU A 181 -7.19 -26.00 -0.33
C LEU A 181 -7.90 -25.97 1.03
N GLU A 182 -9.22 -25.82 1.04
CA GLU A 182 -10.03 -25.86 2.26
C GLU A 182 -9.86 -27.18 3.03
N ARG A 183 -9.79 -28.32 2.31
CA ARG A 183 -9.57 -29.64 2.94
C ARG A 183 -8.15 -29.85 3.47
N THR A 184 -7.16 -29.13 2.93
CA THR A 184 -5.74 -29.35 3.24
C THR A 184 -5.25 -28.44 4.37
N SER A 185 -5.82 -27.24 4.49
CA SER A 185 -5.50 -26.26 5.53
C SER A 185 -6.22 -26.58 6.84
N GLU A 186 -5.70 -26.10 7.98
CA GLU A 186 -6.42 -26.22 9.27
C GLU A 186 -7.54 -25.17 9.37
N SER A 187 -7.39 -24.06 8.64
CA SER A 187 -8.30 -22.94 8.48
C SER A 187 -8.21 -22.39 7.07
N PHE A 188 -9.37 -22.06 6.51
CA PHE A 188 -9.53 -21.48 5.19
C PHE A 188 -10.46 -20.28 5.28
N THR A 189 -9.99 -19.12 4.84
CA THR A 189 -10.81 -17.92 4.73
C THR A 189 -10.75 -17.38 3.31
N PHE A 190 -11.88 -17.42 2.62
CA PHE A 190 -12.05 -16.74 1.34
C PHE A 190 -12.32 -15.25 1.57
N LEU A 191 -11.36 -14.39 1.22
CA LEU A 191 -11.53 -12.94 1.38
C LEU A 191 -12.34 -12.36 0.20
N GLY A 192 -12.13 -12.86 -1.01
CA GLY A 192 -12.93 -12.43 -2.15
C GLY A 192 -12.30 -12.73 -3.50
N ASN A 193 -13.13 -12.71 -4.55
CA ASN A 193 -12.71 -12.67 -5.94
C ASN A 193 -13.04 -11.28 -6.54
N TYR A 194 -12.02 -10.60 -7.07
CA TYR A 194 -12.12 -9.21 -7.51
C TYR A 194 -11.28 -8.91 -8.74
N SER A 195 -11.57 -7.79 -9.38
CA SER A 195 -10.78 -7.24 -10.47
C SER A 195 -9.70 -6.32 -9.90
N VAL A 196 -8.50 -6.42 -10.45
CA VAL A 196 -7.46 -5.38 -10.30
C VAL A 196 -7.61 -4.41 -11.46
N VAL A 197 -7.78 -3.12 -11.15
CA VAL A 197 -7.96 -2.02 -12.11
C VAL A 197 -6.75 -1.10 -12.08
#